data_AF-A0AAP0MUV7-F1
#
_entry.id   AF-A0AAP0MUV7-F1
#
_cell.length_a   1.000
_cell.length_b   1.000
_cell.length_c   1.000
_cell.angle_alpha   90.00
_cell.angle_beta   90.00
_cell.angle_gamma   90.00
#
_symmetry.space_group_name_H-M   'P 1'
#
loop_
_entity.id
_entity.type
_entity.pdbx_description
1 polymer ?
#
loop_
_entity_poly.entity_id
_entity_poly.type
_entity_poly.pdbx_seq_one_letter_code
_entity_poly.pdbx_strand_id
1 'polypeptide(L)'
;MQEIVDESADIEIRPESQHNPGQQSDFAEVPIMLRSSYCTLYQNSQKALTELGECPYDEGGYFIINGSEKVLIAQEKMSTNHVYVFKKRQPNKYAYVAEVCSMAESQNRPPSTIFVRMLSRTSAKGGSSGQYIHATLPYIRTEIPIIILFRALGFTADEDILEHICYDFQDTQMMELLRPSLEEAFFIQNQQLAYSVNSLGVLFHECSEVCIGPVLFRLLYIGKRGATVGVTREKMIKYAKEILQKEMLPHVGTGDFCETKKAYYFGHIIHRLLLCALGRRAEDDRDHYGNKRLDLAGPLLGGLFRTLFRKLTGDVRSYVQKCVDNGKDVNLQFAIKAKTITGGLKYSLATGNWGQGNAAGTRAGVSQV
;
A
#
# COMPACT_ATOMS: atom_id res chain seq x y z
N MET A 1 -7.03 17.22 -28.98
CA MET A 1 -7.61 15.94 -28.51
C MET A 1 -8.61 16.35 -27.45
N GLN A 2 -9.89 16.47 -27.83
CA GLN A 2 -10.93 16.95 -26.92
C GLN A 2 -11.27 15.83 -25.95
N GLU A 3 -11.08 16.10 -24.68
CA GLU A 3 -11.42 15.24 -23.57
C GLU A 3 -12.95 15.28 -23.45
N ILE A 4 -13.62 14.22 -23.88
CA ILE A 4 -15.04 14.03 -23.58
C ILE A 4 -15.08 13.54 -22.13
N VAL A 5 -15.20 14.51 -21.22
CA VAL A 5 -15.52 14.26 -19.82
C VAL A 5 -17.05 14.20 -19.74
N ASP A 6 -17.61 13.02 -19.96
CA ASP A 6 -18.99 12.74 -19.53
C ASP A 6 -18.91 12.33 -18.06
N GLU A 7 -19.00 13.34 -17.19
CA GLU A 7 -18.85 13.21 -15.73
C GLU A 7 -20.13 12.70 -15.04
N SER A 8 -21.19 12.40 -15.80
CA SER A 8 -22.51 12.09 -15.25
C SER A 8 -23.16 10.84 -15.85
N ALA A 9 -22.41 9.74 -15.99
CA ALA A 9 -23.04 8.43 -16.06
C ALA A 9 -23.45 8.03 -14.64
N ASP A 10 -24.62 8.51 -14.19
CA ASP A 10 -25.24 8.04 -12.95
C ASP A 10 -25.39 6.52 -13.02
N ILE A 11 -24.75 5.80 -12.09
CA ILE A 11 -24.92 4.36 -11.98
C ILE A 11 -26.33 4.11 -11.45
N GLU A 12 -27.24 3.77 -12.36
CA GLU A 12 -28.61 3.42 -12.01
C GLU A 12 -28.67 1.99 -11.46
N ILE A 13 -28.98 1.85 -10.17
CA ILE A 13 -29.23 0.55 -9.55
C ILE A 13 -30.70 0.22 -9.76
N ARG A 14 -30.98 -0.70 -10.70
CA ARG A 14 -32.33 -1.17 -10.98
C ARG A 14 -32.60 -2.49 -10.23
N PRO A 15 -33.77 -2.64 -9.60
CA PRO A 15 -34.19 -3.93 -9.06
C PRO A 15 -34.40 -4.94 -10.19
N GLU A 16 -34.21 -6.23 -9.89
CA GLU A 16 -34.29 -7.33 -10.87
C GLU A 16 -35.65 -7.36 -11.61
N SER A 17 -36.72 -6.91 -10.96
CA SER A 17 -38.06 -6.79 -11.56
C SER A 17 -38.17 -5.76 -12.69
N GLN A 18 -37.20 -4.86 -12.83
CA GLN A 18 -37.12 -3.85 -13.88
C GLN A 18 -36.08 -4.20 -14.95
N HIS A 19 -35.52 -5.42 -14.91
CA HIS A 19 -34.59 -5.90 -15.91
C HIS A 19 -35.27 -6.05 -17.28
N ASN A 20 -34.82 -5.26 -18.26
CA ASN A 20 -35.31 -5.31 -19.63
C ASN A 20 -34.25 -6.01 -20.51
N PRO A 21 -34.43 -7.29 -20.87
CA PRO A 21 -33.42 -8.08 -21.58
C PRO A 21 -33.10 -7.58 -23.00
N GLY A 22 -33.85 -6.59 -23.51
CA GLY A 22 -33.73 -6.09 -24.88
C GLY A 22 -33.05 -4.73 -25.06
N GLN A 23 -32.67 -3.99 -24.01
CA GLN A 23 -32.31 -2.56 -24.20
C GLN A 23 -31.03 -2.04 -23.54
N GLN A 24 -30.33 -2.82 -22.72
CA GLN A 24 -28.97 -2.47 -22.28
C GLN A 24 -28.27 -3.72 -21.76
N SER A 25 -27.00 -3.92 -22.11
CA SER A 25 -26.22 -5.01 -21.54
C SER A 25 -25.90 -4.69 -20.09
N ASP A 26 -26.53 -5.42 -19.16
CA ASP A 26 -26.26 -5.25 -17.73
C ASP A 26 -24.78 -5.45 -17.43
N PHE A 27 -24.24 -4.54 -16.63
CA PHE A 27 -22.82 -4.52 -16.29
C PHE A 27 -22.46 -5.58 -15.25
N ALA A 28 -23.30 -5.76 -14.23
CA ALA A 28 -23.16 -6.76 -13.17
C ALA A 28 -24.45 -6.84 -12.33
N GLU A 29 -24.63 -7.95 -11.64
CA GLU A 29 -25.57 -8.11 -10.53
C GLU A 29 -24.77 -8.08 -9.21
N VAL A 30 -25.23 -7.27 -8.26
CA VAL A 30 -24.60 -7.13 -6.95
C VAL A 30 -25.57 -7.62 -5.88
N PRO A 31 -25.18 -8.57 -5.01
CA PRO A 31 -26.03 -9.00 -3.92
C PRO A 31 -26.34 -7.85 -2.96
N ILE A 32 -27.63 -7.65 -2.67
CA ILE A 32 -28.11 -6.60 -1.76
C ILE A 32 -28.25 -7.19 -0.35
N MET A 33 -27.84 -6.42 0.65
CA MET A 33 -28.03 -6.77 2.06
C MET A 33 -29.49 -6.52 2.46
N LEU A 34 -30.12 -7.46 3.15
CA LEU A 34 -31.49 -7.29 3.62
C LEU A 34 -31.62 -6.10 4.57
N ARG A 35 -32.74 -5.38 4.41
CA ARG A 35 -33.06 -4.12 5.13
C ARG A 35 -32.07 -2.97 4.94
N SER A 36 -31.12 -3.08 4.00
CA SER A 36 -30.32 -1.93 3.55
C SER A 36 -31.16 -0.93 2.76
N SER A 37 -30.65 0.28 2.53
CA SER A 37 -31.33 1.36 1.79
C SER A 37 -31.75 0.99 0.36
N TYR A 38 -31.12 -0.02 -0.24
CA TYR A 38 -31.43 -0.52 -1.58
C TYR A 38 -32.28 -1.81 -1.57
N CYS A 39 -32.65 -2.30 -0.39
CA CYS A 39 -33.52 -3.47 -0.25
C CYS A 39 -34.99 -3.06 -0.38
N THR A 40 -35.80 -3.91 -1.02
CA THR A 40 -37.26 -3.73 -1.12
C THR A 40 -37.98 -3.63 0.23
N LEU A 41 -37.37 -4.17 1.30
CA LEU A 41 -37.92 -4.14 2.65
C LEU A 41 -37.57 -2.86 3.43
N TYR A 42 -36.77 -1.96 2.84
CA TYR A 42 -36.30 -0.75 3.52
C TYR A 42 -37.48 0.17 3.91
N GLN A 43 -37.55 0.52 5.20
CA GLN A 43 -38.58 1.41 5.77
C GLN A 43 -40.05 0.94 5.59
N ASN A 44 -40.28 -0.34 5.30
CA ASN A 44 -41.64 -0.88 5.28
C ASN A 44 -42.24 -0.90 6.70
N SER A 45 -43.54 -0.61 6.79
CA SER A 45 -44.27 -0.72 8.06
C SER A 45 -44.33 -2.18 8.54
N GLN A 46 -44.41 -2.41 9.85
CA GLN A 46 -44.53 -3.76 10.41
C GLN A 46 -45.71 -4.55 9.82
N LYS A 47 -46.82 -3.85 9.52
CA LYS A 47 -47.98 -4.45 8.88
C LYS A 47 -47.66 -4.93 7.46
N ALA A 48 -47.01 -4.08 6.66
CA ALA A 48 -46.61 -4.43 5.29
C ALA A 48 -45.59 -5.60 5.27
N LEU A 49 -44.66 -5.65 6.22
CA LEU A 49 -43.74 -6.79 6.36
C LEU A 49 -44.51 -8.08 6.65
N THR A 50 -45.48 -8.04 7.56
CA THR A 50 -46.32 -9.20 7.89
C THR A 50 -47.15 -9.66 6.68
N GLU A 51 -47.69 -8.72 5.90
CA GLU A 51 -48.43 -9.01 4.66
C GLU A 51 -47.55 -9.65 3.57
N LEU A 52 -46.25 -9.32 3.55
CA LEU A 52 -45.24 -9.92 2.67
C LEU A 52 -44.73 -11.28 3.19
N GLY A 53 -45.17 -11.72 4.38
CA GLY A 53 -44.69 -12.95 5.02
C GLY A 53 -43.34 -12.82 5.73
N GLU A 54 -42.86 -11.58 5.93
CA GLU A 54 -41.60 -11.28 6.60
C GLU A 54 -41.80 -11.08 8.12
N CYS A 55 -40.78 -11.44 8.90
CA CYS A 55 -40.81 -11.22 10.34
C CYS A 55 -40.55 -9.74 10.69
N PRO A 56 -41.40 -9.06 11.46
CA PRO A 56 -41.14 -7.68 11.90
C PRO A 56 -39.87 -7.54 12.75
N TYR A 57 -39.51 -8.59 13.51
CA TYR A 57 -38.37 -8.62 14.45
C TYR A 57 -37.06 -9.10 13.83
N ASP A 58 -37.05 -9.52 12.57
CA ASP A 58 -35.78 -9.71 11.86
C ASP A 58 -35.05 -8.35 11.82
N GLU A 59 -33.75 -8.28 12.07
CA GLU A 59 -33.00 -7.01 12.01
C GLU A 59 -32.31 -6.82 10.66
N GLY A 60 -32.29 -7.86 9.81
CA GLY A 60 -31.57 -7.85 8.55
C GLY A 60 -30.05 -7.81 8.76
N GLY A 61 -29.31 -7.19 7.84
CA GLY A 61 -27.84 -7.12 7.93
C GLY A 61 -27.10 -8.34 7.39
N TYR A 62 -27.81 -9.26 6.76
CA TYR A 62 -27.28 -10.45 6.11
C TYR A 62 -27.65 -10.49 4.62
N PHE A 63 -27.02 -11.39 3.89
CA PHE A 63 -27.25 -11.65 2.48
C PHE A 63 -27.92 -13.00 2.30
N ILE A 64 -28.82 -13.12 1.32
CA ILE A 64 -29.34 -14.42 0.88
C ILE A 64 -28.60 -14.80 -0.41
N ILE A 65 -27.78 -15.85 -0.36
CA ILE A 65 -27.01 -16.33 -1.50
C ILE A 65 -27.33 -17.81 -1.71
N ASN A 66 -27.85 -18.16 -2.89
CA ASN A 66 -28.28 -19.52 -3.24
C ASN A 66 -29.25 -20.14 -2.20
N GLY A 67 -30.15 -19.32 -1.64
CA GLY A 67 -31.12 -19.75 -0.63
C GLY A 67 -30.56 -19.94 0.78
N SER A 68 -29.29 -19.60 1.03
CA SER A 68 -28.70 -19.60 2.37
C SER A 68 -28.43 -18.19 2.86
N GLU A 69 -28.70 -17.96 4.15
CA GLU A 69 -28.33 -16.72 4.84
C GLU A 69 -26.81 -16.66 5.03
N LYS A 70 -26.25 -15.47 4.89
CA LYS A 70 -24.82 -15.21 4.95
C LYS A 70 -24.53 -13.89 5.65
N VAL A 71 -23.78 -13.95 6.74
CA VAL A 71 -23.35 -12.78 7.52
C VAL A 71 -21.86 -12.53 7.31
N LEU A 72 -21.49 -11.27 7.12
CA LEU A 72 -20.09 -10.85 7.07
C LEU A 72 -19.54 -10.60 8.46
N ILE A 73 -18.48 -11.32 8.81
CA ILE A 73 -17.80 -11.18 10.09
C ILE A 73 -16.77 -10.06 10.01
N ALA A 74 -16.86 -9.11 10.94
CA ALA A 74 -15.93 -7.98 11.05
C ALA A 74 -14.48 -8.49 11.15
N GLN A 75 -13.59 -7.92 10.34
CA GLN A 75 -12.18 -8.31 10.32
C GLN A 75 -11.33 -7.26 11.02
N GLU A 76 -10.60 -7.69 12.05
CA GLU A 76 -9.65 -6.83 12.75
C GLU A 76 -8.37 -6.63 11.94
N LYS A 77 -7.87 -5.40 11.89
CA LYS A 77 -6.56 -5.06 11.35
C LYS A 77 -5.89 -3.96 12.15
N MET A 78 -4.56 -3.84 12.05
CA MET A 78 -3.86 -2.67 12.56
C MET A 78 -4.33 -1.40 11.83
N SER A 79 -4.45 -0.30 12.56
CA SER A 79 -4.85 0.99 12.01
C SER A 79 -3.75 1.53 11.08
N THR A 80 -4.17 2.17 9.99
CA THR A 80 -3.25 2.74 8.99
C THR A 80 -2.91 4.18 9.34
N ASN A 81 -1.88 4.73 8.68
CA ASN A 81 -1.39 6.11 8.80
C ASN A 81 -0.84 6.49 10.19
N HIS A 82 -0.46 5.49 10.98
CA HIS A 82 0.16 5.65 12.30
C HIS A 82 1.57 5.06 12.34
N VAL A 83 2.45 5.66 13.15
CA VAL A 83 3.81 5.19 13.37
C VAL A 83 3.85 4.29 14.60
N TYR A 84 4.15 3.02 14.37
CA TYR A 84 4.32 2.03 15.42
C TYR A 84 5.78 1.66 15.57
N VAL A 85 6.31 1.70 16.78
CA VAL A 85 7.68 1.32 17.10
C VAL A 85 7.68 0.09 18.00
N PHE A 86 8.31 -0.98 17.52
CA PHE A 86 8.40 -2.24 18.24
C PHE A 86 9.84 -2.61 18.52
N LYS A 87 10.12 -3.00 19.76
CA LYS A 87 11.36 -3.68 20.11
C LYS A 87 11.32 -5.13 19.67
N LYS A 88 12.41 -5.61 19.08
CA LYS A 88 12.54 -7.00 18.66
C LYS A 88 13.34 -7.80 19.69
N ARG A 89 12.80 -8.96 20.08
CA ARG A 89 13.48 -9.92 20.95
C ARG A 89 14.75 -10.43 20.26
N GLN A 90 15.88 -10.38 20.97
CA GLN A 90 17.15 -10.90 20.48
C GLN A 90 17.14 -12.45 20.47
N PRO A 91 17.80 -13.13 19.51
CA PRO A 91 18.84 -12.68 18.58
C PRO A 91 18.30 -12.24 17.19
N ASN A 92 17.69 -11.07 17.11
CA ASN A 92 17.20 -10.51 15.86
C ASN A 92 18.23 -9.51 15.32
N LYS A 93 18.41 -9.47 13.99
CA LYS A 93 19.27 -8.49 13.32
C LYS A 93 18.96 -7.05 13.73
N TYR A 94 17.70 -6.76 14.02
CA TYR A 94 17.24 -5.43 14.41
C TYR A 94 16.96 -5.37 15.91
N ALA A 95 17.28 -4.23 16.54
CA ALA A 95 16.88 -3.92 17.91
C ALA A 95 15.47 -3.32 17.95
N TYR A 96 15.21 -2.34 17.09
CA TYR A 96 13.93 -1.64 16.98
C TYR A 96 13.46 -1.58 15.53
N VAL A 97 12.15 -1.66 15.34
CA VAL A 97 11.50 -1.53 14.03
C VAL A 97 10.34 -0.56 14.17
N ALA A 98 10.41 0.54 13.44
CA ALA A 98 9.27 1.40 13.16
C ALA A 98 8.57 0.92 11.89
N GLU A 99 7.25 0.75 11.92
CA GLU A 99 6.43 0.39 10.77
C GLU A 99 5.32 1.43 10.58
N VAL A 100 5.09 1.82 9.32
CA VAL A 100 4.00 2.71 8.92
C VAL A 100 3.28 2.09 7.75
N CYS A 101 2.03 1.70 7.96
CA CYS A 101 1.14 1.23 6.91
C CYS A 101 0.30 2.40 6.39
N SER A 102 0.67 2.93 5.23
CA SER A 102 0.12 4.16 4.66
C SER A 102 -0.99 3.87 3.66
N MET A 103 -2.13 4.54 3.79
CA MET A 103 -3.26 4.50 2.86
C MET A 103 -3.72 5.93 2.56
N ALA A 104 -3.72 6.30 1.29
CA ALA A 104 -4.31 7.57 0.86
C ALA A 104 -5.84 7.46 0.95
N GLU A 105 -6.49 8.48 1.50
CA GLU A 105 -7.94 8.48 1.69
C GLU A 105 -8.70 8.69 0.38
N SER A 106 -8.15 9.53 -0.51
CA SER A 106 -8.75 9.85 -1.81
C SER A 106 -8.52 8.79 -2.89
N GLN A 107 -7.55 7.88 -2.69
CA GLN A 107 -7.20 6.88 -3.70
C GLN A 107 -7.40 5.48 -3.18
N ASN A 108 -8.17 4.69 -3.91
CA ASN A 108 -8.40 3.28 -3.61
C ASN A 108 -7.19 2.40 -4.04
N ARG A 109 -5.99 2.74 -3.54
CA ARG A 109 -4.74 1.99 -3.70
C ARG A 109 -4.54 0.98 -2.57
N PRO A 110 -3.77 -0.10 -2.78
CA PRO A 110 -3.39 -0.97 -1.67
C PRO A 110 -2.55 -0.20 -0.64
N PRO A 111 -2.60 -0.60 0.64
CA PRO A 111 -1.75 -0.01 1.66
C PRO A 111 -0.27 -0.18 1.30
N SER A 112 0.47 0.90 1.46
CA SER A 112 1.90 0.98 1.22
C SER A 112 2.63 0.98 2.56
N THR A 113 3.50 -0.01 2.80
CA THR A 113 4.18 -0.15 4.09
C THR A 113 5.65 0.24 4.00
N ILE A 114 6.08 1.15 4.87
CA ILE A 114 7.48 1.49 5.08
C ILE A 114 7.93 0.91 6.41
N PHE A 115 9.16 0.41 6.43
CA PHE A 115 9.84 0.01 7.65
C PHE A 115 11.10 0.84 7.84
N VAL A 116 11.33 1.34 9.05
CA VAL A 116 12.61 1.93 9.47
C VAL A 116 13.15 1.08 10.61
N ARG A 117 14.36 0.56 10.47
CA ARG A 117 14.92 -0.44 11.38
C ARG A 117 16.28 0.01 11.89
N MET A 118 16.45 -0.11 13.20
CA MET A 118 17.74 0.06 13.87
C MET A 118 18.41 -1.29 14.03
N LEU A 119 19.65 -1.42 13.54
CA LEU A 119 20.44 -2.64 13.71
C LEU A 119 20.79 -2.89 15.18
N SER A 120 20.79 -4.18 15.55
CA SER A 120 21.25 -4.62 16.86
C SER A 120 22.77 -4.50 16.95
N ARG A 121 23.29 -4.12 18.13
CA ARG A 121 24.73 -3.94 18.39
C ARG A 121 25.54 -5.22 18.11
N THR A 122 24.92 -6.39 18.30
CA THR A 122 25.55 -7.70 18.09
C THR A 122 25.64 -8.12 16.62
N SER A 123 24.91 -7.45 15.72
CA SER A 123 24.80 -7.82 14.30
C SER A 123 25.70 -7.00 13.37
N ALA A 124 26.45 -6.03 13.90
CA ALA A 124 27.44 -5.26 13.17
C ALA A 124 28.69 -6.11 12.89
N LYS A 125 28.70 -6.86 11.79
CA LYS A 125 29.92 -7.54 11.30
C LYS A 125 30.85 -6.50 10.70
N GLY A 126 32.04 -6.31 11.28
CA GLY A 126 33.12 -5.54 10.66
C GLY A 126 33.71 -4.39 11.48
N GLY A 127 33.75 -4.48 12.81
CA GLY A 127 34.56 -3.56 13.64
C GLY A 127 34.04 -2.13 13.79
N SER A 128 33.08 -1.70 12.98
CA SER A 128 32.35 -0.45 13.23
C SER A 128 31.18 -0.70 14.17
N SER A 129 31.32 -0.23 15.41
CA SER A 129 30.40 -0.41 16.55
C SER A 129 29.07 0.37 16.43
N GLY A 130 28.66 0.74 15.21
CA GLY A 130 27.53 1.63 14.95
C GLY A 130 26.16 0.92 14.98
N GLN A 131 25.18 1.53 15.66
CA GLN A 131 23.76 1.15 15.49
C GLN A 131 23.17 1.87 14.27
N TYR A 132 23.42 1.33 13.08
CA TYR A 132 22.91 1.91 11.84
C TYR A 132 21.39 1.85 11.75
N ILE A 133 20.79 2.85 11.11
CA ILE A 133 19.35 2.93 10.85
C ILE A 133 19.10 2.87 9.35
N HIS A 134 18.39 1.83 8.92
CA HIS A 134 18.05 1.61 7.51
C HIS A 134 16.54 1.58 7.32
N ALA A 135 16.07 1.99 6.14
CA ALA A 135 14.67 1.94 5.77
C ALA A 135 14.43 0.96 4.62
N THR A 136 13.24 0.37 4.58
CA THR A 136 12.74 -0.44 3.46
C THR A 136 11.50 0.24 2.90
N LEU A 137 11.57 0.62 1.63
CA LEU A 137 10.45 1.18 0.90
C LEU A 137 9.61 0.06 0.26
N PRO A 138 8.32 0.33 -0.02
CA PRO A 138 7.47 -0.57 -0.79
C PRO A 138 8.11 -0.94 -2.13
N TYR A 139 7.94 -2.19 -2.55
CA TYR A 139 8.50 -2.75 -3.79
C TYR A 139 10.03 -2.82 -3.86
N ILE A 140 10.75 -2.28 -2.88
CA ILE A 140 12.20 -2.39 -2.76
C ILE A 140 12.53 -3.48 -1.73
N ARG A 141 13.18 -4.56 -2.18
CA ARG A 141 13.56 -5.69 -1.30
C ARG A 141 14.79 -5.40 -0.43
N THR A 142 15.53 -4.36 -0.78
CA THR A 142 16.80 -3.98 -0.17
C THR A 142 16.61 -2.80 0.78
N GLU A 143 17.29 -2.86 1.92
CA GLU A 143 17.29 -1.78 2.91
C GLU A 143 18.25 -0.66 2.50
N ILE A 144 17.83 0.58 2.67
CA ILE A 144 18.53 1.78 2.24
C ILE A 144 18.85 2.62 3.48
N PRO A 145 20.09 3.09 3.67
CA PRO A 145 20.43 4.04 4.72
C PRO A 145 19.52 5.27 4.72
N ILE A 146 19.06 5.69 5.90
CA ILE A 146 18.06 6.77 6.03
C ILE A 146 18.53 8.11 5.44
N ILE A 147 19.82 8.44 5.57
CA ILE A 147 20.40 9.70 5.09
C ILE A 147 20.34 9.77 3.56
N ILE A 148 20.55 8.63 2.88
CA ILE A 148 20.46 8.54 1.42
C ILE A 148 19.03 8.83 0.94
N LEU A 149 18.01 8.41 1.71
CA LEU A 149 16.62 8.71 1.38
C LEU A 149 16.29 10.20 1.52
N PHE A 150 16.82 10.88 2.54
CA PHE A 150 16.68 12.34 2.65
C PHE A 150 17.34 13.08 1.48
N ARG A 151 18.55 12.67 1.10
CA ARG A 151 19.24 13.21 -0.08
C ARG A 151 18.47 12.96 -1.37
N ALA A 152 17.82 11.80 -1.50
CA ALA A 152 16.94 11.50 -2.63
C ALA A 152 15.66 12.35 -2.65
N LEU A 153 15.14 12.75 -1.48
CA LEU A 153 13.99 13.67 -1.35
C LEU A 153 14.36 15.13 -1.64
N GLY A 154 15.66 15.47 -1.70
CA GLY A 154 16.15 16.80 -2.06
C GLY A 154 16.93 17.52 -0.95
N PHE A 155 17.12 16.90 0.21
CA PHE A 155 17.85 17.50 1.34
C PHE A 155 19.31 17.06 1.28
N THR A 156 20.20 17.94 0.78
CA THR A 156 21.62 17.62 0.61
C THR A 156 22.48 17.96 1.83
N ALA A 157 22.14 19.04 2.54
CA ALA A 157 22.89 19.47 3.72
C ALA A 157 22.56 18.60 4.93
N ASP A 158 23.59 18.16 5.66
CA ASP A 158 23.41 17.28 6.81
C ASP A 158 22.69 17.99 7.97
N GLU A 159 22.90 19.30 8.11
CA GLU A 159 22.17 20.15 9.07
C GLU A 159 20.66 20.08 8.82
N ASP A 160 20.20 20.34 7.59
CA ASP A 160 18.78 20.23 7.23
C ASP A 160 18.22 18.84 7.56
N ILE A 161 18.96 17.76 7.23
CA ILE A 161 18.51 16.39 7.51
C ILE A 161 18.33 16.17 9.02
N LEU A 162 19.26 16.69 9.81
CA LEU A 162 19.21 16.58 11.26
C LEU A 162 18.07 17.40 11.85
N GLU A 163 17.77 18.61 11.35
CA GLU A 163 16.61 19.40 11.80
C GLU A 163 15.28 18.66 11.64
N HIS A 164 15.16 17.83 10.59
CA HIS A 164 13.94 17.05 10.35
C HIS A 164 13.80 15.86 11.32
N ILE A 165 14.89 15.39 11.93
CA ILE A 165 14.91 14.23 12.84
C ILE A 165 15.00 14.66 14.31
N CYS A 166 15.94 15.55 14.61
CA CYS A 166 16.23 16.09 15.93
C CYS A 166 15.75 17.55 15.97
N TYR A 167 14.67 17.80 16.70
CA TYR A 167 14.14 19.16 16.86
C TYR A 167 14.99 20.04 17.81
N ASP A 168 15.87 19.41 18.59
CA ASP A 168 16.78 20.08 19.52
C ASP A 168 18.21 19.53 19.34
N PHE A 169 19.12 20.40 18.89
CA PHE A 169 20.53 20.08 18.68
C PHE A 169 21.34 19.95 19.97
N GLN A 170 20.80 20.38 21.12
CA GLN A 170 21.46 20.21 22.42
C GLN A 170 21.42 18.76 22.90
N ASP A 171 20.57 17.92 22.30
CA ASP A 171 20.43 16.50 22.65
C ASP A 171 21.56 15.64 22.07
N THR A 172 22.68 15.62 22.79
CA THR A 172 23.86 14.83 22.43
C THR A 172 23.59 13.33 22.32
N GLN A 173 22.63 12.79 23.09
CA GLN A 173 22.33 11.36 23.07
C GLN A 173 21.67 10.93 21.75
N MET A 174 20.72 11.74 21.26
CA MET A 174 20.05 11.45 19.99
C MET A 174 20.99 11.64 18.80
N MET A 175 21.85 12.67 18.86
CA MET A 175 22.86 12.94 17.83
C MET A 175 23.91 11.83 17.74
N GLU A 176 24.37 11.28 18.87
CA GLU A 176 25.33 10.17 18.88
C GLU A 176 24.75 8.89 18.26
N LEU A 177 23.45 8.62 18.43
CA LEU A 177 22.78 7.49 17.77
C LEU A 177 22.65 7.67 16.25
N LEU A 178 22.58 8.91 15.76
CA LEU A 178 22.51 9.21 14.32
C LEU A 178 23.87 9.23 13.63
N ARG A 179 24.95 9.56 14.36
CA ARG A 179 26.31 9.68 13.79
C ARG A 179 26.73 8.49 12.91
N PRO A 180 26.56 7.21 13.31
CA PRO A 180 26.95 6.09 12.45
C PRO A 180 26.21 6.07 11.11
N SER A 181 24.95 6.52 11.09
CA SER A 181 24.14 6.57 9.87
C SER A 181 24.54 7.73 8.95
N LEU A 182 25.06 8.83 9.50
CA LEU A 182 25.64 9.95 8.75
C LEU A 182 26.97 9.55 8.11
N GLU A 183 27.87 8.92 8.88
CA GLU A 183 29.16 8.43 8.38
C GLU A 183 28.99 7.39 7.26
N GLU A 184 27.99 6.51 7.37
CA GLU A 184 27.62 5.56 6.31
C GLU A 184 27.20 6.25 5.00
N ALA A 185 26.75 7.51 5.03
CA ALA A 185 26.30 8.23 3.85
C ALA A 185 27.29 9.30 3.36
N PHE A 186 28.44 9.47 4.02
CA PHE A 186 29.38 10.58 3.76
C PHE A 186 29.74 10.77 2.28
N PHE A 187 29.88 9.68 1.54
CA PHE A 187 30.30 9.69 0.14
C PHE A 187 29.23 10.12 -0.89
N ILE A 188 27.96 10.35 -0.50
CA ILE A 188 26.87 10.69 -1.43
C ILE A 188 26.47 12.17 -1.32
N GLN A 189 27.32 13.12 -1.69
CA GLN A 189 27.09 14.53 -1.33
C GLN A 189 25.99 15.24 -2.17
N ASN A 190 25.56 14.68 -3.31
CA ASN A 190 24.61 15.33 -4.22
C ASN A 190 23.39 14.47 -4.54
N GLN A 191 22.25 15.12 -4.83
CA GLN A 191 21.00 14.45 -5.24
C GLN A 191 21.20 13.62 -6.53
N GLN A 192 21.94 14.13 -7.52
CA GLN A 192 22.24 13.38 -8.75
C GLN A 192 23.18 12.19 -8.50
N LEU A 193 24.13 12.33 -7.57
CA LEU A 193 25.04 11.26 -7.17
C LEU A 193 24.32 10.16 -6.40
N ALA A 194 23.28 10.50 -5.62
CA ALA A 194 22.39 9.51 -5.00
C ALA A 194 21.70 8.59 -6.04
N TYR A 195 21.65 9.01 -7.31
CA TYR A 195 21.04 8.25 -8.40
C TYR A 195 22.02 7.57 -9.38
N SER A 196 23.37 7.63 -9.25
CA SER A 196 24.24 7.46 -10.44
C SER A 196 25.49 6.56 -10.45
N VAL A 197 25.83 5.74 -9.46
CA VAL A 197 27.17 5.08 -9.46
C VAL A 197 27.13 3.62 -9.94
N ASN A 198 27.94 3.32 -10.97
CA ASN A 198 28.07 2.02 -11.65
C ASN A 198 29.32 1.25 -11.16
N SER A 199 29.25 -0.09 -11.19
CA SER A 199 30.23 -1.07 -10.70
C SER A 199 31.71 -0.91 -11.09
N LEU A 200 32.61 -1.27 -10.18
CA LEU A 200 33.51 -2.43 -10.37
C LEU A 200 33.92 -3.01 -9.00
N GLY A 201 33.84 -4.34 -8.87
CA GLY A 201 34.42 -5.05 -7.74
C GLY A 201 35.87 -5.42 -8.03
N VAL A 202 36.70 -5.28 -6.99
CA VAL A 202 37.99 -5.94 -6.79
C VAL A 202 39.10 -5.55 -7.77
N LEU A 203 39.97 -4.63 -7.34
CA LEU A 203 41.40 -4.89 -7.16
C LEU A 203 42.06 -3.68 -6.48
N PHE A 204 42.70 -3.96 -5.35
CA PHE A 204 43.75 -3.14 -4.77
C PHE A 204 44.88 -2.98 -5.80
N HIS A 205 45.23 -1.76 -6.19
CA HIS A 205 46.57 -1.15 -6.13
C HIS A 205 46.58 0.17 -6.94
N GLU A 206 47.22 1.19 -6.36
CA GLU A 206 47.73 2.40 -7.02
C GLU A 206 46.75 3.26 -7.84
N CYS A 207 46.30 4.38 -7.27
CA CYS A 207 46.33 5.71 -7.90
C CYS A 207 45.76 6.78 -6.95
N SER A 208 46.45 7.92 -6.86
CA SER A 208 45.85 9.20 -6.46
C SER A 208 44.69 9.53 -7.40
N GLU A 209 43.63 10.15 -6.86
CA GLU A 209 42.31 10.37 -7.47
C GLU A 209 41.39 9.12 -7.51
N VAL A 210 40.16 9.31 -7.02
CA VAL A 210 39.04 8.32 -7.02
C VAL A 210 39.14 7.23 -5.93
N CYS A 211 38.78 7.60 -4.71
CA CYS A 211 38.50 6.64 -3.63
C CYS A 211 37.05 6.78 -3.14
N ILE A 212 36.07 6.40 -3.97
CA ILE A 212 34.69 6.23 -3.53
C ILE A 212 34.08 4.98 -4.18
N GLY A 213 34.16 3.86 -3.48
CA GLY A 213 33.34 2.68 -3.67
C GLY A 213 33.56 1.75 -2.47
N PRO A 214 32.54 1.05 -1.91
CA PRO A 214 31.26 0.64 -2.52
C PRO A 214 30.03 0.66 -1.57
N VAL A 215 29.04 1.54 -1.79
CA VAL A 215 27.72 1.40 -1.10
C VAL A 215 26.52 1.76 -2.01
N LEU A 216 26.76 2.45 -3.14
CA LEU A 216 25.68 2.92 -4.00
C LEU A 216 25.27 1.90 -5.08
N PHE A 217 24.82 0.73 -4.63
CA PHE A 217 24.02 -0.19 -5.46
C PHE A 217 22.64 -0.46 -4.84
N ARG A 218 22.19 0.30 -3.83
CA ARG A 218 20.97 -0.05 -3.08
C ARG A 218 19.69 0.71 -3.44
N LEU A 219 19.81 1.84 -4.15
CA LEU A 219 18.68 2.50 -4.85
C LEU A 219 18.64 2.18 -6.36
N LEU A 220 19.75 1.73 -6.97
CA LEU A 220 19.81 1.28 -8.37
C LEU A 220 19.53 -0.24 -8.54
N TYR A 221 19.31 -0.98 -7.44
CA TYR A 221 18.79 -2.36 -7.48
C TYR A 221 17.26 -2.45 -7.33
N ILE A 222 16.55 -1.41 -7.75
CA ILE A 222 15.09 -1.42 -7.89
C ILE A 222 14.69 -1.96 -9.28
N GLY A 223 15.59 -1.92 -10.28
CA GLY A 223 15.34 -2.47 -11.62
C GLY A 223 15.73 -3.95 -11.81
N LYS A 224 16.81 -4.43 -11.21
CA LYS A 224 17.43 -5.72 -11.61
C LYS A 224 16.74 -7.00 -11.13
N ARG A 225 15.70 -6.93 -10.28
CA ARG A 225 14.89 -8.11 -9.89
C ARG A 225 13.44 -8.06 -10.38
N GLY A 226 13.09 -7.06 -11.20
CA GLY A 226 11.75 -6.92 -11.77
C GLY A 226 11.71 -6.45 -13.23
N ALA A 227 12.81 -5.91 -13.77
CA ALA A 227 12.89 -5.45 -15.15
C ALA A 227 14.17 -5.96 -15.83
N THR A 228 13.98 -6.41 -17.05
CA THR A 228 14.94 -6.89 -18.04
C THR A 228 16.29 -6.16 -18.03
N VAL A 229 17.37 -6.91 -18.20
CA VAL A 229 18.72 -6.41 -18.52
C VAL A 229 18.61 -5.42 -19.70
N GLY A 230 19.05 -4.16 -19.54
CA GLY A 230 19.04 -3.14 -20.61
C GLY A 230 18.36 -1.78 -20.30
N VAL A 231 18.00 -1.50 -19.05
CA VAL A 231 17.33 -0.22 -18.69
C VAL A 231 18.34 0.95 -18.59
N THR A 232 18.04 2.06 -19.26
CA THR A 232 18.86 3.29 -19.24
C THR A 232 18.83 4.00 -17.89
N ARG A 233 19.88 4.77 -17.57
CA ARG A 233 19.99 5.56 -16.32
C ARG A 233 18.77 6.46 -16.09
N GLU A 234 18.28 7.11 -17.13
CA GLU A 234 17.12 8.00 -17.09
C GLU A 234 15.84 7.29 -16.65
N LYS A 235 15.59 6.08 -17.19
CA LYS A 235 14.43 5.26 -16.80
C LYS A 235 14.50 4.84 -15.33
N MET A 236 15.70 4.57 -14.82
CA MET A 236 15.89 4.24 -13.40
C MET A 236 15.64 5.44 -12.49
N ILE A 237 16.13 6.63 -12.87
CA ILE A 237 15.85 7.88 -12.13
C ILE A 237 14.35 8.16 -12.10
N LYS A 238 13.68 8.03 -13.25
CA LYS A 238 12.23 8.21 -13.35
C LYS A 238 11.48 7.24 -12.43
N TYR A 239 11.87 5.97 -12.44
CA TYR A 239 11.23 4.95 -11.60
C TYR A 239 11.47 5.19 -10.10
N ALA A 240 12.69 5.58 -9.70
CA ALA A 240 12.97 5.93 -8.31
C ALA A 240 12.16 7.15 -7.84
N LYS A 241 12.04 8.18 -8.70
CA LYS A 241 11.18 9.35 -8.42
C LYS A 241 9.72 8.95 -8.28
N GLU A 242 9.20 8.08 -9.15
CA GLU A 242 7.83 7.57 -9.06
C GLU A 242 7.59 6.82 -7.74
N ILE A 243 8.53 6.00 -7.26
CA ILE A 243 8.41 5.33 -5.96
C ILE A 243 8.36 6.33 -4.82
N LEU A 244 9.28 7.30 -4.79
CA LEU A 244 9.32 8.33 -3.73
C LEU A 244 8.06 9.21 -3.74
N GLN A 245 7.52 9.50 -4.92
CA GLN A 245 6.36 10.36 -5.07
C GLN A 245 5.02 9.63 -4.82
N LYS A 246 4.86 8.40 -5.31
CA LYS A 246 3.57 7.69 -5.31
C LYS A 246 3.47 6.57 -4.29
N GLU A 247 4.58 5.92 -3.97
CA GLU A 247 4.59 4.74 -3.10
C GLU A 247 5.07 5.06 -1.68
N MET A 248 6.03 5.98 -1.52
CA MET A 248 6.47 6.42 -0.20
C MET A 248 5.43 7.36 0.44
N LEU A 249 4.87 6.96 1.60
CA LEU A 249 3.95 7.78 2.43
C LEU A 249 2.80 8.43 1.63
N PRO A 250 1.97 7.65 0.90
CA PRO A 250 0.91 8.18 0.05
C PRO A 250 -0.18 8.97 0.80
N HIS A 251 -0.34 8.77 2.11
CA HIS A 251 -1.28 9.54 2.93
C HIS A 251 -0.83 10.98 3.19
N VAL A 252 0.46 11.28 3.07
CA VAL A 252 0.99 12.65 3.21
C VAL A 252 0.78 13.45 1.93
N GLY A 253 0.88 12.79 0.78
CA GLY A 253 0.62 13.39 -0.52
C GLY A 253 1.19 12.57 -1.67
N THR A 254 0.50 12.60 -2.81
CA THR A 254 0.95 11.96 -4.06
C THR A 254 1.12 12.96 -5.22
N GLY A 255 0.88 14.24 -4.96
CA GLY A 255 1.05 15.31 -5.94
C GLY A 255 2.52 15.67 -6.15
N ASP A 256 2.77 16.56 -7.10
CA ASP A 256 4.07 17.20 -7.26
C ASP A 256 4.35 18.12 -6.05
N PHE A 257 5.63 18.35 -5.74
CA PHE A 257 6.09 19.26 -4.67
C PHE A 257 5.66 18.84 -3.24
N CYS A 258 5.35 17.56 -3.03
CA CYS A 258 5.02 17.00 -1.70
C CYS A 258 6.23 16.39 -0.98
N GLU A 259 7.42 16.44 -1.58
CA GLU A 259 8.64 15.80 -1.08
C GLU A 259 9.08 16.35 0.29
N THR A 260 8.94 17.66 0.49
CA THR A 260 9.27 18.32 1.77
C THR A 260 8.40 17.83 2.91
N LYS A 261 7.06 17.78 2.72
CA LYS A 261 6.12 17.24 3.71
C LYS A 261 6.42 15.78 4.05
N LYS A 262 6.81 14.98 3.05
CA LYS A 262 7.23 13.60 3.26
C LYS A 262 8.52 13.49 4.05
N ALA A 263 9.48 14.37 3.80
CA ALA A 263 10.73 14.41 4.57
C ALA A 263 10.48 14.72 6.05
N TYR A 264 9.59 15.67 6.37
CA TYR A 264 9.16 15.92 7.75
C TYR A 264 8.53 14.70 8.41
N TYR A 265 7.59 14.03 7.72
CA TYR A 265 6.97 12.83 8.27
C TYR A 265 7.97 11.67 8.39
N PHE A 266 8.91 11.55 7.45
CA PHE A 266 9.96 10.55 7.52
C PHE A 266 10.93 10.80 8.68
N GLY A 267 11.30 12.06 8.91
CA GLY A 267 12.04 12.49 10.10
C GLY A 267 11.29 12.19 11.39
N HIS A 268 9.98 12.43 11.44
CA HIS A 268 9.12 12.05 12.56
C HIS A 268 9.12 10.54 12.85
N ILE A 269 9.14 9.69 11.82
CA ILE A 269 9.26 8.22 12.00
C ILE A 269 10.58 7.86 12.70
N ILE A 270 11.69 8.45 12.24
CA ILE A 270 13.01 8.20 12.80
C ILE A 270 13.11 8.76 14.22
N HIS A 271 12.57 9.96 14.46
CA HIS A 271 12.49 10.58 15.78
C HIS A 271 11.76 9.66 16.78
N ARG A 272 10.58 9.12 16.40
CA ARG A 272 9.82 8.15 17.21
C ARG A 272 10.63 6.89 17.52
N LEU A 273 11.38 6.38 16.55
CA LEU A 273 12.27 5.23 16.73
C LEU A 273 13.37 5.54 17.77
N LEU A 274 14.02 6.70 17.66
CA LEU A 274 15.09 7.13 18.56
C LEU A 274 14.60 7.36 19.99
N LEU A 275 13.42 7.96 20.17
CA LEU A 275 12.81 8.14 21.49
C LEU A 275 12.60 6.80 22.20
N CYS A 276 12.18 5.75 21.48
CA CYS A 276 12.03 4.41 22.04
C CYS A 276 13.38 3.76 22.31
N ALA A 277 14.37 3.96 21.42
CA ALA A 277 15.71 3.43 21.61
C ALA A 277 16.42 4.01 22.84
N LEU A 278 16.21 5.30 23.12
CA LEU A 278 16.70 6.00 24.31
C LEU A 278 15.86 5.74 25.58
N GLY A 279 14.74 5.03 25.47
CA GLY A 279 13.84 4.77 26.60
C GLY A 279 13.05 5.99 27.08
N ARG A 280 12.98 7.06 26.28
CA ARG A 280 12.20 8.27 26.60
C ARG A 280 10.71 8.11 26.32
N ARG A 281 10.36 7.14 25.46
CA ARG A 281 8.99 6.72 25.18
C ARG A 281 8.90 5.20 25.20
N ALA A 282 7.81 4.67 25.74
CA ALA A 282 7.53 3.24 25.71
C ALA A 282 7.28 2.76 24.27
N GLU A 283 7.59 1.48 24.02
CA GLU A 283 7.26 0.84 22.75
C GLU A 283 5.75 0.71 22.56
N ASP A 284 5.31 0.64 21.31
CA ASP A 284 3.89 0.46 20.99
C ASP A 284 3.47 -1.00 21.18
N ASP A 285 2.24 -1.20 21.68
CA ASP A 285 1.65 -2.52 21.88
C ASP A 285 0.84 -2.95 20.63
N ARG A 286 1.09 -4.19 20.19
CA ARG A 286 0.40 -4.82 19.04
C ARG A 286 -1.04 -5.19 19.36
N ASP A 287 -1.34 -5.46 20.63
CA ASP A 287 -2.63 -5.98 21.06
C ASP A 287 -3.60 -4.87 21.52
N HIS A 288 -3.10 -3.64 21.66
CA HIS A 288 -3.91 -2.49 22.05
C HIS A 288 -5.02 -2.20 21.02
N TYR A 289 -6.28 -2.35 21.42
CA TYR A 289 -7.44 -2.14 20.54
C TYR A 289 -7.55 -0.73 19.96
N GLY A 290 -7.03 0.30 20.63
CA GLY A 290 -6.96 1.66 20.07
C GLY A 290 -6.10 1.76 18.80
N ASN A 291 -5.17 0.81 18.61
CA ASN A 291 -4.31 0.73 17.43
C ASN A 291 -4.92 -0.15 16.32
N LYS A 292 -6.15 -0.63 16.48
CA LYS A 292 -6.83 -1.54 15.57
C LYS A 292 -8.04 -0.88 14.92
N ARG A 293 -8.43 -1.38 13.76
CA ARG A 293 -9.65 -1.00 13.02
C ARG A 293 -10.42 -2.25 12.66
N LEU A 294 -11.75 -2.14 12.61
CA LEU A 294 -12.65 -3.19 12.17
C LEU A 294 -13.10 -2.91 10.73
N ASP A 295 -12.77 -3.82 9.83
CA ASP A 295 -13.33 -3.84 8.48
C ASP A 295 -14.68 -4.56 8.54
N LEU A 296 -15.76 -3.78 8.38
CA LEU A 296 -17.14 -4.25 8.27
C LEU A 296 -17.50 -4.59 6.80
N ALA A 297 -18.78 -4.83 6.53
CA ALA A 297 -19.29 -5.15 5.20
C ALA A 297 -18.83 -4.19 4.09
N GLY A 298 -18.84 -2.87 4.36
CA GLY A 298 -18.47 -1.84 3.39
C GLY A 298 -17.03 -1.98 2.87
N PRO A 299 -15.98 -1.83 3.72
CA PRO A 299 -14.60 -2.01 3.31
C PRO A 299 -14.30 -3.40 2.70
N LEU A 300 -14.92 -4.46 3.22
CA LEU A 300 -14.75 -5.84 2.72
C LEU A 300 -15.31 -6.02 1.30
N LEU A 301 -16.52 -5.54 1.03
CA LEU A 301 -17.13 -5.60 -0.29
C LEU A 301 -16.46 -4.63 -1.27
N GLY A 302 -16.08 -3.42 -0.82
CA GLY A 302 -15.37 -2.45 -1.65
C GLY A 302 -14.01 -2.96 -2.14
N GLY A 303 -13.25 -3.64 -1.25
CA GLY A 303 -11.98 -4.28 -1.61
C GLY A 303 -12.16 -5.43 -2.62
N LEU A 304 -13.19 -6.25 -2.44
CA LEU A 304 -13.52 -7.36 -3.34
C LEU A 304 -13.99 -6.85 -4.71
N PHE A 305 -14.94 -5.92 -4.73
CA PHE A 305 -15.47 -5.30 -5.95
C PHE A 305 -14.35 -4.67 -6.77
N ARG A 306 -13.44 -3.91 -6.14
CA ARG A 306 -12.26 -3.33 -6.82
C ARG A 306 -11.43 -4.40 -7.53
N THR A 307 -11.22 -5.55 -6.88
CA THR A 307 -10.39 -6.63 -7.42
C THR A 307 -11.06 -7.27 -8.64
N LEU A 308 -12.36 -7.50 -8.57
CA LEU A 308 -13.17 -8.03 -9.67
C LEU A 308 -13.30 -7.02 -10.83
N PHE A 309 -13.49 -5.74 -10.52
CA PHE A 309 -13.57 -4.67 -11.50
C PHE A 309 -12.24 -4.47 -12.25
N ARG A 310 -11.10 -4.48 -11.54
CA ARG A 310 -9.77 -4.45 -12.19
C ARG A 310 -9.57 -5.63 -13.13
N LYS A 311 -10.00 -6.83 -12.72
CA LYS A 311 -9.98 -8.02 -13.59
C LYS A 311 -10.82 -7.79 -14.84
N LEU A 312 -12.06 -7.29 -14.70
CA LEU A 312 -12.93 -6.97 -15.82
C LEU A 312 -12.27 -5.96 -16.79
N THR A 313 -11.70 -4.86 -16.28
CA THR A 313 -11.01 -3.88 -17.14
C THR A 313 -9.80 -4.47 -17.86
N GLY A 314 -9.07 -5.39 -17.22
CA GLY A 314 -7.98 -6.14 -17.84
C GLY A 314 -8.47 -7.05 -18.97
N ASP A 315 -9.55 -7.80 -18.73
CA ASP A 315 -10.17 -8.69 -19.71
C ASP A 315 -10.68 -7.90 -20.93
N VAL A 316 -11.33 -6.76 -20.72
CA VAL A 316 -11.78 -5.85 -21.78
C VAL A 316 -10.59 -5.32 -22.58
N ARG A 317 -9.52 -4.85 -21.91
CA ARG A 317 -8.30 -4.39 -22.58
C ARG A 317 -7.68 -5.47 -23.46
N SER A 318 -7.57 -6.70 -22.95
CA SER A 318 -7.04 -7.83 -23.71
C SER A 318 -7.93 -8.21 -24.90
N TYR A 319 -9.25 -8.08 -24.80
CA TYR A 319 -10.17 -8.29 -25.91
C TYR A 319 -9.97 -7.23 -27.00
N VAL A 320 -9.95 -5.95 -26.63
CA VAL A 320 -9.75 -4.85 -27.58
C VAL A 320 -8.41 -4.98 -28.31
N GLN A 321 -7.33 -5.29 -27.57
CA GLN A 321 -6.02 -5.51 -28.19
C GLN A 321 -6.08 -6.61 -29.26
N LYS A 322 -6.74 -7.75 -28.98
CA LYS A 322 -6.90 -8.83 -29.96
C LYS A 322 -7.73 -8.43 -31.17
N CYS A 323 -8.75 -7.58 -31.02
CA CYS A 323 -9.52 -7.09 -32.17
C CYS A 323 -8.65 -6.21 -33.05
N VAL A 324 -7.89 -5.28 -32.45
CA VAL A 324 -6.96 -4.40 -33.16
C VAL A 324 -5.87 -5.19 -33.89
N ASP A 325 -5.23 -6.15 -33.22
CA ASP A 325 -4.18 -6.98 -33.80
C ASP A 325 -4.67 -7.82 -34.99
N ASN A 326 -5.97 -8.18 -34.99
CA ASN A 326 -6.60 -8.96 -36.07
C ASN A 326 -7.37 -8.10 -37.09
N GLY A 327 -7.33 -6.76 -36.97
CA GLY A 327 -8.07 -5.85 -37.86
C GLY A 327 -9.59 -6.02 -37.82
N LYS A 328 -10.16 -6.45 -36.69
CA LYS A 328 -11.61 -6.65 -36.51
C LYS A 328 -12.24 -5.48 -35.76
N ASP A 329 -13.50 -5.20 -36.06
CA ASP A 329 -14.29 -4.22 -35.32
C ASP A 329 -14.48 -4.62 -33.85
N VAL A 330 -14.46 -3.61 -32.97
CA VAL A 330 -14.61 -3.80 -31.53
C VAL A 330 -16.09 -3.76 -31.17
N ASN A 331 -16.61 -4.86 -30.64
CA ASN A 331 -17.95 -4.89 -30.05
C ASN A 331 -17.85 -5.04 -28.52
N LEU A 332 -18.23 -3.97 -27.82
CA LEU A 332 -18.12 -3.88 -26.36
C LEU A 332 -19.05 -4.83 -25.60
N GLN A 333 -20.18 -5.23 -26.19
CA GLN A 333 -21.10 -6.17 -25.54
C GLN A 333 -20.46 -7.54 -25.32
N PHE A 334 -19.59 -7.98 -26.23
CA PHE A 334 -18.84 -9.23 -26.08
C PHE A 334 -17.61 -9.09 -25.18
N ALA A 335 -17.11 -7.85 -25.01
CA ALA A 335 -15.96 -7.56 -24.16
C ALA A 335 -16.34 -7.60 -22.67
N ILE A 336 -17.50 -7.03 -22.33
CA ILE A 336 -17.97 -6.89 -20.95
C ILE A 336 -18.62 -8.20 -20.50
N LYS A 337 -17.94 -8.92 -19.61
CA LYS A 337 -18.44 -10.16 -19.02
C LYS A 337 -19.02 -9.89 -17.64
N ALA A 338 -20.33 -9.66 -17.54
CA ALA A 338 -21.02 -9.43 -16.27
C ALA A 338 -20.76 -10.53 -15.21
N LYS A 339 -20.62 -11.78 -15.68
CA LYS A 339 -20.29 -12.94 -14.84
C LYS A 339 -19.00 -12.78 -14.03
N THR A 340 -18.04 -11.96 -14.46
CA THR A 340 -16.79 -11.73 -13.74
C THR A 340 -17.03 -11.07 -12.37
N ILE A 341 -17.94 -10.09 -12.31
CA ILE A 341 -18.29 -9.40 -11.07
C ILE A 341 -19.35 -10.20 -10.31
N THR A 342 -20.49 -10.50 -10.94
CA THR A 342 -21.60 -11.24 -10.31
C THR A 342 -21.14 -12.57 -9.71
N GLY A 343 -20.44 -13.38 -10.51
CA GLY A 343 -19.96 -14.69 -10.08
C GLY A 343 -18.90 -14.59 -8.99
N GLY A 344 -18.03 -13.57 -9.04
CA GLY A 344 -17.01 -13.34 -8.01
C GLY A 344 -17.61 -12.94 -6.66
N LEU A 345 -18.62 -12.07 -6.66
CA LEU A 345 -19.33 -11.67 -5.44
C LEU A 345 -20.13 -12.83 -4.85
N LYS A 346 -20.93 -13.52 -5.66
CA LYS A 346 -21.72 -14.70 -5.23
C LYS A 346 -20.80 -15.80 -4.67
N TYR A 347 -19.67 -16.10 -5.31
CA TYR A 347 -18.70 -17.09 -4.83
C TYR A 347 -18.10 -16.71 -3.47
N SER A 348 -17.62 -15.46 -3.32
CA SER A 348 -16.94 -15.03 -2.10
C SER A 348 -17.91 -15.04 -0.91
N LEU A 349 -19.13 -14.54 -1.10
CA LEU A 349 -20.17 -14.54 -0.08
C LEU A 349 -20.64 -15.95 0.28
N ALA A 350 -20.79 -16.85 -0.70
CA ALA A 350 -21.23 -18.22 -0.44
C ALA A 350 -20.20 -19.05 0.33
N THR A 351 -18.92 -18.95 -0.06
CA THR A 351 -17.83 -19.80 0.45
C THR A 351 -17.07 -19.20 1.63
N GLY A 352 -17.18 -17.89 1.86
CA GLY A 352 -16.38 -17.18 2.87
C GLY A 352 -14.93 -16.92 2.48
N ASN A 353 -14.54 -17.26 1.24
CA ASN A 353 -13.20 -17.00 0.71
C ASN A 353 -13.14 -15.60 0.06
N TRP A 354 -12.39 -14.69 0.68
CA TRP A 354 -12.16 -13.33 0.20
C TRP A 354 -10.86 -13.23 -0.62
N GLY A 355 -10.98 -13.21 -1.94
CA GLY A 355 -9.85 -13.09 -2.88
C GLY A 355 -10.08 -13.82 -4.20
N GLN A 356 -9.12 -13.75 -5.12
CA GLN A 356 -9.11 -14.66 -6.27
C GLN A 356 -8.70 -16.06 -5.79
N GLY A 357 -9.53 -17.07 -6.08
CA GLY A 357 -9.25 -18.46 -5.71
C GLY A 357 -7.83 -18.89 -6.09
N ASN A 358 -7.16 -19.56 -5.16
CA ASN A 358 -5.77 -20.06 -5.26
C ASN A 358 -4.65 -19.01 -5.26
N ALA A 359 -4.91 -17.74 -4.92
CA ALA A 359 -3.86 -16.75 -4.70
C ALA A 359 -3.38 -16.70 -3.23
N ALA A 360 -2.07 -16.57 -3.04
CA ALA A 360 -1.47 -16.31 -1.72
C ALA A 360 -2.07 -15.02 -1.13
N GLY A 361 -2.71 -15.12 0.04
CA GLY A 361 -3.38 -14.00 0.72
C GLY A 361 -4.92 -14.02 0.70
N THR A 362 -5.55 -15.10 0.21
CA THR A 362 -7.00 -15.32 0.35
C THR A 362 -7.37 -15.47 1.83
N ARG A 363 -8.30 -14.65 2.32
CA ARG A 363 -8.80 -14.73 3.70
C ARG A 363 -10.02 -15.66 3.74
N ALA A 364 -10.01 -16.66 4.60
CA ALA A 364 -11.12 -17.59 4.77
C ALA A 364 -12.00 -17.18 5.96
N GLY A 365 -13.27 -17.61 5.95
CA GLY A 365 -14.18 -17.44 7.08
C GLY A 365 -14.76 -16.03 7.25
N VAL A 366 -14.63 -15.17 6.24
CA VAL A 366 -15.15 -13.79 6.28
C VAL A 366 -16.68 -13.74 6.16
N SER A 367 -17.27 -14.73 5.47
CA SER A 367 -18.72 -14.94 5.39
C SER A 367 -19.08 -16.27 6.02
N GLN A 368 -20.10 -16.29 6.87
CA GLN A 368 -20.58 -17.47 7.61
C GLN A 368 -22.11 -17.58 7.45
N VAL A 369 -22.64 -18.79 7.65
CA VAL A 369 -24.10 -19.03 7.69
C VAL A 369 -24.63 -18.46 8.99
#